data_AF-A0A849SN80-F1
#
_entry.id   AF-A0A849SN80-F1
#
_cell.length_a   1.000
_cell.length_b   1.000
_cell.length_c   1.000
_cell.angle_alpha   90.00
_cell.angle_beta   90.00
_cell.angle_gamma   90.00
#
_symmetry.space_group_name_H-M   'P 1'
#
loop_
_entity.id
_entity.type
_entity.pdbx_description
1 polymer ?
#
loop_
_entity_poly.entity_id
_entity_poly.type
_entity_poly.pdbx_seq_one_letter_code
_entity_poly.pdbx_strand_id
1 'polypeptide(L)'
;MTGSVRKATLLAVCGLLTASAAFAGVPSAGTSSLNGLFIRLGSTNNSAVVEPQVDKNIVVRDALGGVVQNSTVEIRFGTCTSTGEFRLCGTQPHAGVGVSCVDKAVVAVTDASGVANFRVVGHALNVGGGTSGAPAAGLGNVQCAEVRADGVVLGSLRVKAFDQNGAAGVNAVDVSLVLNDRFSVVGGPFSASYRSRSDFNDDGFVNPVDLSTELNVRFSNASLNSCAALSVCAP
;
A
#
# COMPACT_ATOMS: atom_id res chain seq x y z
N MET A 1 -41.47 -14.52 -48.94
CA MET A 1 -41.10 -14.79 -47.52
C MET A 1 -39.64 -14.45 -47.17
N THR A 2 -39.01 -13.48 -47.86
CA THR A 2 -37.56 -13.17 -47.73
C THR A 2 -37.26 -11.87 -46.96
N GLY A 3 -38.29 -11.13 -46.53
CA GLY A 3 -38.12 -9.82 -45.89
C GLY A 3 -37.76 -9.86 -44.40
N SER A 4 -38.05 -10.95 -43.70
CA SER A 4 -37.91 -11.03 -42.23
C SER A 4 -36.46 -11.30 -41.79
N VAL A 5 -35.67 -11.99 -42.62
CA VAL A 5 -34.28 -12.39 -42.29
C VAL A 5 -33.34 -11.19 -42.26
N ARG A 6 -33.57 -10.19 -43.12
CA ARG A 6 -32.72 -8.99 -43.24
C ARG A 6 -32.86 -8.00 -42.07
N LYS A 7 -33.99 -8.02 -41.37
CA LYS A 7 -34.23 -7.16 -40.18
C LYS A 7 -33.65 -7.77 -38.91
N ALA A 8 -33.64 -9.10 -38.78
CA ALA A 8 -33.07 -9.79 -37.63
C ALA A 8 -31.53 -9.65 -37.55
N THR A 9 -30.83 -9.58 -38.70
CA THR A 9 -29.36 -9.41 -38.74
C THR A 9 -28.91 -8.02 -38.30
N LEU A 10 -29.70 -6.98 -38.56
CA LEU A 10 -29.35 -5.59 -38.20
C LEU A 10 -29.44 -5.37 -36.68
N LEU A 11 -30.43 -5.97 -36.01
CA LEU A 11 -30.60 -5.90 -34.55
C LEU A 11 -29.49 -6.63 -33.79
N ALA A 12 -28.99 -7.76 -34.32
CA ALA A 12 -27.88 -8.49 -33.71
C ALA A 12 -26.56 -7.70 -33.74
N VAL A 13 -26.28 -6.96 -34.80
CA VAL A 13 -25.06 -6.15 -34.94
C VAL A 13 -25.08 -4.91 -34.03
N CYS A 14 -26.23 -4.25 -33.85
CA CYS A 14 -26.36 -3.15 -32.88
C CYS A 14 -26.26 -3.63 -31.42
N GLY A 15 -26.70 -4.86 -31.11
CA GLY A 15 -26.51 -5.47 -29.79
C GLY A 15 -25.05 -5.79 -29.46
N LEU A 16 -24.25 -6.22 -30.44
CA LEU A 16 -22.82 -6.50 -30.26
C LEU A 16 -21.97 -5.22 -30.11
N LEU A 17 -22.36 -4.11 -30.74
CA LEU A 17 -21.65 -2.82 -30.63
C LEU A 17 -21.99 -2.04 -29.35
N THR A 18 -23.11 -2.33 -28.70
CA THR A 18 -23.48 -1.70 -27.41
C THR A 18 -22.85 -2.43 -26.22
N ALA A 19 -22.54 -3.72 -26.35
CA ALA A 19 -21.83 -4.47 -25.31
C ALA A 19 -20.38 -4.01 -25.13
N SER A 20 -19.69 -3.58 -26.18
CA SER A 20 -18.29 -3.11 -26.10
C SER A 20 -18.13 -1.75 -25.45
N ALA A 21 -19.14 -0.89 -25.47
CA ALA A 21 -19.11 0.41 -24.79
C ALA A 21 -19.24 0.28 -23.25
N ALA A 22 -19.85 -0.79 -22.76
CA ALA A 22 -20.06 -1.00 -21.31
C ALA A 22 -18.81 -1.50 -20.57
N PHE A 23 -17.79 -2.02 -21.27
CA PHE A 23 -16.53 -2.47 -20.67
C PHE A 23 -15.40 -1.45 -20.75
N ALA A 24 -15.56 -0.41 -21.57
CA ALA A 24 -14.59 0.69 -21.62
C ALA A 24 -14.66 1.46 -20.30
N GLY A 25 -13.62 1.35 -19.48
CA GLY A 25 -13.54 2.00 -18.18
C GLY A 25 -13.81 1.12 -16.96
N VAL A 26 -14.09 -0.18 -17.10
CA VAL A 26 -14.10 -1.09 -15.93
C VAL A 26 -12.67 -1.55 -15.65
N PRO A 27 -12.11 -1.31 -14.45
CA PRO A 27 -10.78 -1.79 -14.09
C PRO A 27 -10.62 -3.31 -14.26
N SER A 28 -9.44 -3.74 -14.70
CA SER A 28 -9.06 -5.14 -14.85
C SER A 28 -7.73 -5.42 -14.16
N ALA A 29 -7.70 -6.47 -13.32
CA ALA A 29 -6.48 -6.90 -12.65
C ALA A 29 -5.39 -7.38 -13.62
N GLY A 30 -5.78 -7.99 -14.75
CA GLY A 30 -4.82 -8.59 -15.69
C GLY A 30 -4.02 -7.60 -16.52
N THR A 31 -4.49 -6.35 -16.62
CA THR A 31 -3.86 -5.28 -17.42
C THR A 31 -3.41 -4.09 -16.57
N SER A 32 -3.93 -3.95 -15.36
CA SER A 32 -3.49 -2.95 -14.38
C SER A 32 -2.12 -3.32 -13.79
N SER A 33 -1.39 -2.33 -13.30
CA SER A 33 -0.09 -2.52 -12.65
C SER A 33 -0.06 -1.85 -11.30
N LEU A 34 0.39 -2.58 -10.28
CA LEU A 34 0.62 -2.03 -8.94
C LEU A 34 2.00 -1.34 -8.82
N ASN A 35 2.85 -1.43 -9.84
CA ASN A 35 4.25 -0.95 -9.81
C ASN A 35 5.00 -1.42 -8.55
N GLY A 36 5.24 -2.74 -8.48
CA GLY A 36 5.86 -3.41 -7.32
C GLY A 36 4.84 -4.00 -6.35
N LEU A 37 5.30 -4.92 -5.51
CA LEU A 37 4.46 -5.76 -4.63
C LEU A 37 4.41 -5.28 -3.18
N PHE A 38 4.84 -4.04 -2.93
CA PHE A 38 4.86 -3.45 -1.59
C PHE A 38 4.47 -1.96 -1.62
N ILE A 39 4.13 -1.45 -0.44
CA ILE A 39 3.93 -0.03 -0.14
C ILE A 39 4.70 0.32 1.14
N ARG A 40 5.25 1.53 1.19
CA ARG A 40 5.92 2.08 2.38
C ARG A 40 4.99 3.09 3.06
N LEU A 41 4.96 3.05 4.38
CA LEU A 41 4.31 4.04 5.23
C LEU A 41 5.39 4.99 5.77
N GLY A 42 5.11 6.27 5.66
CA GLY A 42 6.05 7.33 5.98
C GLY A 42 5.59 8.20 7.12
N SER A 43 6.41 9.23 7.35
CA SER A 43 6.14 10.32 8.27
C SER A 43 6.08 11.64 7.49
N THR A 44 5.89 12.74 8.22
CA THR A 44 5.86 14.09 7.68
C THR A 44 6.85 15.00 8.37
N ASN A 45 7.29 16.06 7.69
CA ASN A 45 8.00 17.16 8.35
C ASN A 45 7.03 18.07 9.15
N ASN A 46 7.57 19.14 9.73
CA ASN A 46 6.79 20.15 10.47
C ASN A 46 5.84 20.98 9.59
N SER A 47 5.98 20.88 8.26
CA SER A 47 5.11 21.53 7.28
C SER A 47 4.08 20.56 6.67
N ALA A 48 3.87 19.39 7.30
CA ALA A 48 2.97 18.33 6.82
C ALA A 48 3.31 17.79 5.42
N VAL A 49 4.54 17.94 4.94
CA VAL A 49 4.99 17.32 3.70
C VAL A 49 5.36 15.88 3.98
N VAL A 50 4.68 14.95 3.30
CA VAL A 50 4.98 13.51 3.36
C VAL A 50 6.31 13.22 2.67
N GLU A 51 7.06 12.29 3.24
CA GLU A 51 8.33 11.83 2.70
C GLU A 51 8.24 11.29 1.25
N PRO A 52 9.12 11.71 0.32
CA PRO A 52 9.10 11.25 -1.07
C PRO A 52 9.41 9.75 -1.26
N GLN A 53 10.11 9.13 -0.31
CA GLN A 53 10.52 7.72 -0.38
C GLN A 53 9.34 6.75 -0.26
N VAL A 54 8.14 7.26 0.11
CA VAL A 54 6.91 6.47 0.25
C VAL A 54 5.95 6.57 -0.94
N ASP A 55 6.41 7.11 -2.06
CA ASP A 55 5.63 7.20 -3.29
C ASP A 55 5.22 5.82 -3.79
N LYS A 56 3.92 5.65 -4.03
CA LYS A 56 3.34 4.46 -4.62
C LYS A 56 2.36 4.85 -5.72
N ASN A 57 2.64 4.40 -6.94
CA ASN A 57 1.81 4.68 -8.11
C ASN A 57 1.11 3.41 -8.56
N ILE A 58 -0.21 3.46 -8.72
CA ILE A 58 -1.00 2.35 -9.24
C ILE A 58 -1.59 2.78 -10.58
N VAL A 59 -1.36 1.98 -11.62
CA VAL A 59 -1.87 2.22 -12.97
C VAL A 59 -3.08 1.34 -13.19
N VAL A 60 -4.23 1.96 -13.42
CA VAL A 60 -5.50 1.27 -13.65
C VAL A 60 -5.83 1.24 -15.14
N ARG A 61 -6.07 0.03 -15.65
CA ARG A 61 -6.44 -0.22 -17.03
C ARG A 61 -7.65 -1.13 -17.12
N ASP A 62 -8.40 -1.00 -18.20
CA ASP A 62 -9.48 -1.93 -18.55
C ASP A 62 -8.94 -3.22 -19.18
N ALA A 63 -9.82 -4.18 -19.47
CA ALA A 63 -9.43 -5.47 -20.04
C ALA A 63 -8.79 -5.38 -21.44
N LEU A 64 -8.95 -4.27 -22.16
CA LEU A 64 -8.35 -4.02 -23.48
C LEU A 64 -7.04 -3.21 -23.37
N GLY A 65 -6.62 -2.84 -22.16
CA GLY A 65 -5.42 -2.05 -21.91
C GLY A 65 -5.63 -0.53 -22.00
N GLY A 66 -6.87 -0.07 -22.18
CA GLY A 66 -7.23 1.35 -22.12
C GLY A 66 -7.05 1.90 -20.71
N VAL A 67 -6.65 3.17 -20.58
CA VAL A 67 -6.50 3.83 -19.27
C VAL A 67 -7.87 4.13 -18.67
N VAL A 68 -8.03 3.88 -17.37
CA VAL A 68 -9.27 4.21 -16.65
C VAL A 68 -9.04 5.47 -15.81
N GLN A 69 -9.56 6.59 -16.28
CA GLN A 69 -9.50 7.89 -15.61
C GLN A 69 -10.61 8.00 -14.55
N ASN A 70 -10.38 8.79 -13.50
CA ASN A 70 -11.35 9.03 -12.42
C ASN A 70 -11.82 7.75 -11.69
N SER A 71 -11.01 6.68 -11.75
CA SER A 71 -11.25 5.44 -11.02
C SER A 71 -10.87 5.65 -9.56
N THR A 72 -11.73 5.20 -8.64
CA THR A 72 -11.44 5.25 -7.20
C THR A 72 -10.60 4.03 -6.82
N VAL A 73 -9.34 4.28 -6.48
CA VAL A 73 -8.39 3.25 -6.05
C VAL A 73 -8.31 3.25 -4.53
N GLU A 74 -8.52 2.08 -3.94
CA GLU A 74 -8.46 1.86 -2.50
C GLU A 74 -7.34 0.87 -2.18
N ILE A 75 -6.51 1.21 -1.20
CA ILE A 75 -5.58 0.26 -0.58
C ILE A 75 -6.11 -0.04 0.82
N ARG A 76 -6.64 -1.25 1.01
CA ARG A 76 -7.29 -1.72 2.23
C ARG A 76 -6.29 -2.48 3.10
N PHE A 77 -6.05 -1.98 4.31
CA PHE A 77 -5.12 -2.52 5.29
C PHE A 77 -5.82 -3.37 6.36
N GLY A 78 -7.05 -3.85 6.11
CA GLY A 78 -7.84 -4.60 7.09
C GLY A 78 -7.07 -5.78 7.71
N THR A 79 -6.43 -6.61 6.88
CA THR A 79 -5.61 -7.72 7.36
C THR A 79 -4.36 -7.22 8.10
N CYS A 80 -3.68 -6.18 7.61
CA CYS A 80 -2.48 -5.60 8.24
C CYS A 80 -2.76 -4.99 9.62
N THR A 81 -3.93 -4.35 9.78
CA THR A 81 -4.32 -3.64 11.00
C THR A 81 -4.92 -4.60 12.01
N SER A 82 -5.59 -5.68 11.57
CA SER A 82 -6.14 -6.71 12.46
C SER A 82 -5.10 -7.44 13.31
N THR A 83 -3.85 -7.54 12.83
CA THR A 83 -2.73 -8.07 13.64
C THR A 83 -2.17 -7.07 14.64
N GLY A 84 -2.59 -5.80 14.56
CA GLY A 84 -2.06 -4.69 15.33
C GLY A 84 -0.68 -4.22 14.89
N GLU A 85 -0.09 -4.82 13.84
CA GLU A 85 1.27 -4.51 13.39
C GLU A 85 1.35 -3.15 12.71
N PHE A 86 0.34 -2.76 11.93
CA PHE A 86 0.32 -1.50 11.19
C PHE A 86 -0.84 -0.61 11.59
N ARG A 87 -0.61 0.69 11.47
CA ARG A 87 -1.54 1.73 11.87
C ARG A 87 -1.48 2.89 10.88
N LEU A 88 -2.65 3.26 10.35
CA LEU A 88 -2.80 4.38 9.42
C LEU A 88 -3.15 5.66 10.17
N CYS A 89 -2.61 6.79 9.73
CA CYS A 89 -3.06 8.07 10.23
C CYS A 89 -4.47 8.38 9.73
N GLY A 90 -5.34 8.82 10.65
CA GLY A 90 -6.72 9.20 10.39
C GLY A 90 -6.86 10.49 9.57
N THR A 91 -5.75 11.16 9.29
CA THR A 91 -5.64 12.23 8.30
C THR A 91 -4.41 11.99 7.43
N GLN A 92 -4.55 12.16 6.12
CA GLN A 92 -3.47 12.04 5.15
C GLN A 92 -3.19 13.43 4.58
N PRO A 93 -1.96 13.99 4.75
CA PRO A 93 -1.68 15.36 4.31
C PRO A 93 -1.28 15.44 2.83
N HIS A 94 -1.07 14.30 2.16
CA HIS A 94 -0.85 14.30 0.71
C HIS A 94 -2.16 14.60 -0.02
N ALA A 95 -2.13 15.63 -0.89
CA ALA A 95 -3.29 16.04 -1.65
C ALA A 95 -3.82 14.90 -2.53
N GLY A 96 -5.14 14.74 -2.57
CA GLY A 96 -5.80 13.68 -3.36
C GLY A 96 -5.82 12.30 -2.71
N VAL A 97 -5.20 12.13 -1.53
CA VAL A 97 -5.29 10.89 -0.75
C VAL A 97 -6.22 11.09 0.45
N GLY A 98 -7.30 10.32 0.48
CA GLY A 98 -8.22 10.20 1.62
C GLY A 98 -7.91 8.97 2.47
N VAL A 99 -8.53 8.90 3.64
CA VAL A 99 -8.47 7.73 4.53
C VAL A 99 -9.86 7.40 5.05
N SER A 100 -10.24 6.12 4.98
CA SER A 100 -11.40 5.54 5.65
C SER A 100 -10.91 4.69 6.83
N CYS A 101 -11.04 5.20 8.05
CA CYS A 101 -10.71 4.41 9.24
C CYS A 101 -11.70 3.29 9.52
N VAL A 102 -12.90 3.33 8.94
CA VAL A 102 -13.89 2.24 9.05
C VAL A 102 -13.43 1.05 8.22
N ASP A 103 -13.05 1.30 6.96
CA ASP A 103 -12.60 0.26 6.04
C ASP A 103 -11.10 -0.05 6.15
N LYS A 104 -10.39 0.67 7.04
CA LYS A 104 -8.92 0.65 7.17
C LYS A 104 -8.23 0.88 5.83
N ALA A 105 -8.73 1.83 5.05
CA ALA A 105 -8.31 2.04 3.68
C ALA A 105 -7.76 3.44 3.45
N VAL A 106 -6.82 3.58 2.52
CA VAL A 106 -6.50 4.87 1.90
C VAL A 106 -7.05 4.89 0.48
N VAL A 107 -7.52 6.04 0.04
CA VAL A 107 -8.25 6.20 -1.21
C VAL A 107 -7.60 7.30 -2.03
N ALA A 108 -7.40 7.07 -3.32
CA ALA A 108 -7.01 8.09 -4.28
C ALA A 108 -7.78 7.89 -5.59
N VAL A 109 -7.81 8.92 -6.42
CA VAL A 109 -8.50 8.88 -7.72
C VAL A 109 -7.48 8.91 -8.85
N THR A 110 -7.66 8.10 -9.88
CA THR A 110 -6.76 8.11 -11.04
C THR A 110 -6.89 9.39 -11.87
N ASP A 111 -5.74 9.88 -12.35
CA ASP A 111 -5.69 11.02 -13.26
C ASP A 111 -6.06 10.65 -14.72
N ALA A 112 -5.88 11.59 -15.65
CA ALA A 112 -6.12 11.38 -17.09
C ALA A 112 -5.25 10.29 -17.73
N SER A 113 -4.13 9.91 -17.08
CA SER A 113 -3.26 8.81 -17.50
C SER A 113 -3.63 7.47 -16.86
N GLY A 114 -4.68 7.43 -16.04
CA GLY A 114 -5.09 6.24 -15.29
C GLY A 114 -4.18 5.94 -14.09
N VAL A 115 -3.47 6.93 -13.56
CA VAL A 115 -2.52 6.74 -12.44
C VAL A 115 -3.10 7.31 -11.15
N ALA A 116 -3.21 6.47 -10.12
CA ALA A 116 -3.47 6.88 -8.76
C ALA A 116 -2.14 6.96 -8.00
N ASN A 117 -1.86 8.13 -7.42
CA ASN A 117 -0.63 8.38 -6.68
C ASN A 117 -0.92 8.39 -5.17
N PHE A 118 -0.12 7.65 -4.42
CA PHE A 118 -0.23 7.52 -2.98
C PHE A 118 1.06 7.94 -2.30
N ARG A 119 0.93 8.75 -1.24
CA ARG A 119 1.95 8.94 -0.20
C ARG A 119 1.24 8.78 1.13
N VAL A 120 1.48 7.64 1.78
CA VAL A 120 0.69 7.24 2.95
C VAL A 120 1.50 7.47 4.22
N VAL A 121 0.90 8.18 5.16
CA VAL A 121 1.43 8.37 6.50
C VAL A 121 0.83 7.33 7.44
N GLY A 122 1.71 6.65 8.17
CA GLY A 122 1.36 5.60 9.12
C GLY A 122 2.62 5.06 9.78
N HIS A 123 2.44 4.12 10.70
CA HIS A 123 3.53 3.49 11.43
C HIS A 123 3.28 2.00 11.62
N ALA A 124 4.33 1.27 11.94
CA ALA A 124 4.24 -0.05 12.53
C ALA A 124 4.28 0.05 14.06
N LEU A 125 3.85 -1.04 14.71
CA LEU A 125 4.00 -1.26 16.14
C LEU A 125 4.85 -2.51 16.37
N ASN A 126 6.17 -2.33 16.35
CA ASN A 126 7.12 -3.40 16.68
C ASN A 126 7.20 -3.55 18.21
N VAL A 127 6.13 -4.08 18.82
CA VAL A 127 5.93 -4.16 20.29
C VAL A 127 6.97 -5.06 21.00
N GLY A 128 7.73 -5.88 20.26
CA GLY A 128 8.72 -6.81 20.81
C GLY A 128 10.18 -6.35 20.72
N GLY A 129 10.50 -5.32 19.94
CA GLY A 129 11.91 -4.99 19.67
C GLY A 129 12.69 -4.31 20.81
N GLY A 130 12.13 -4.28 22.03
CA GLY A 130 12.79 -3.78 23.25
C GLY A 130 12.90 -4.79 24.40
N THR A 131 12.27 -5.97 24.32
CA THR A 131 12.43 -7.03 25.33
C THR A 131 13.27 -8.16 24.76
N SER A 132 14.44 -8.39 25.36
CA SER A 132 15.29 -9.52 25.02
C SER A 132 14.48 -10.83 25.06
N GLY A 133 14.22 -11.45 23.91
CA GLY A 133 13.66 -12.80 23.82
C GLY A 133 12.23 -12.93 23.32
N ALA A 134 11.50 -11.84 23.07
CA ALA A 134 10.17 -11.91 22.43
C ALA A 134 10.24 -11.39 21.00
N PRO A 135 10.33 -12.25 19.96
CA PRO A 135 10.20 -11.78 18.59
C PRO A 135 8.83 -11.12 18.42
N ALA A 136 8.78 -9.85 18.04
CA ALA A 136 7.52 -9.22 17.66
C ALA A 136 6.88 -10.06 16.56
N ALA A 137 5.63 -10.45 16.73
CA ALA A 137 4.86 -11.18 15.73
C ALA A 137 4.71 -10.28 14.49
N GLY A 138 5.65 -10.39 13.55
CA GLY A 138 5.52 -9.75 12.24
C GLY A 138 4.86 -10.68 11.24
N LEU A 139 4.17 -10.08 10.28
CA LEU A 139 3.46 -10.75 9.19
C LEU A 139 4.36 -11.54 8.22
N GLY A 140 5.66 -11.66 8.48
CA GLY A 140 6.55 -12.46 7.64
C GLY A 140 6.61 -11.89 6.23
N ASN A 141 6.33 -12.74 5.23
CA ASN A 141 6.26 -12.39 3.81
C ASN A 141 4.82 -12.25 3.29
N VAL A 142 3.86 -11.96 4.17
CA VAL A 142 2.44 -11.92 3.82
C VAL A 142 2.08 -10.57 3.19
N GLN A 143 1.46 -10.61 2.01
CA GLN A 143 0.77 -9.47 1.43
C GLN A 143 -0.55 -9.25 2.18
N CYS A 144 -0.61 -8.21 3.00
CA CYS A 144 -1.75 -7.96 3.89
C CYS A 144 -2.63 -6.78 3.43
N ALA A 145 -2.15 -5.95 2.49
CA ALA A 145 -2.89 -4.81 1.98
C ALA A 145 -3.51 -5.14 0.63
N GLU A 146 -4.83 -5.14 0.53
CA GLU A 146 -5.56 -5.43 -0.71
C GLU A 146 -5.74 -4.15 -1.53
N VAL A 147 -5.51 -4.21 -2.83
CA VAL A 147 -5.72 -3.08 -3.75
C VAL A 147 -6.98 -3.30 -4.55
N ARG A 148 -7.90 -2.33 -4.55
CA ARG A 148 -9.10 -2.30 -5.38
C ARG A 148 -9.16 -1.06 -6.24
N ALA A 149 -9.81 -1.16 -7.39
CA ALA A 149 -10.22 -0.04 -8.21
C ALA A 149 -11.70 -0.21 -8.58
N ASP A 150 -12.54 0.75 -8.21
CA ASP A 150 -14.00 0.70 -8.41
C ASP A 150 -14.64 -0.62 -7.95
N GLY A 151 -14.15 -1.17 -6.84
CA GLY A 151 -14.60 -2.43 -6.27
C GLY A 151 -13.95 -3.69 -6.84
N VAL A 152 -13.23 -3.61 -7.97
CA VAL A 152 -12.49 -4.72 -8.57
C VAL A 152 -11.15 -4.90 -7.86
N VAL A 153 -10.86 -6.11 -7.37
CA VAL A 153 -9.57 -6.44 -6.74
C VAL A 153 -8.48 -6.51 -7.81
N LEU A 154 -7.44 -5.68 -7.68
CA LEU A 154 -6.30 -5.64 -8.59
C LEU A 154 -5.13 -6.50 -8.09
N GLY A 155 -5.01 -6.69 -6.78
CA GLY A 155 -3.97 -7.52 -6.18
C GLY A 155 -3.75 -7.20 -4.70
N SER A 156 -2.57 -7.53 -4.20
CA SER A 156 -2.21 -7.27 -2.81
C SER A 156 -0.75 -6.83 -2.67
N LEU A 157 -0.45 -6.12 -1.58
CA LEU A 157 0.83 -5.51 -1.28
C LEU A 157 1.32 -5.95 0.10
N ARG A 158 2.64 -6.08 0.22
CA ARG A 158 3.33 -6.08 1.52
C ARG A 158 3.42 -4.65 2.04
N VAL A 159 3.32 -4.49 3.34
CA VAL A 159 3.42 -3.17 3.99
C VAL A 159 4.74 -3.06 4.71
N LYS A 160 5.38 -1.90 4.54
CA LYS A 160 6.64 -1.49 5.15
C LYS A 160 6.38 -0.18 5.89
N ALA A 161 7.06 0.10 6.99
CA ALA A 161 6.88 1.38 7.69
C ALA A 161 8.23 1.88 8.22
N PHE A 162 8.58 3.14 7.96
CA PHE A 162 9.82 3.69 8.50
C PHE A 162 9.70 3.98 10.00
N ASP A 163 8.56 4.50 10.45
CA ASP A 163 8.24 4.58 11.87
C ASP A 163 7.82 3.19 12.37
N GLN A 164 8.70 2.52 13.11
CA GLN A 164 8.57 1.14 13.56
C GLN A 164 7.95 1.02 14.96
N ASN A 165 7.92 2.11 15.73
CA ASN A 165 7.40 2.13 17.10
C ASN A 165 6.17 3.02 17.31
N GLY A 166 5.77 3.81 16.32
CA GLY A 166 4.67 4.76 16.39
C GLY A 166 4.97 5.97 17.28
N ALA A 167 6.24 6.27 17.58
CA ALA A 167 6.64 7.37 18.46
C ALA A 167 6.73 8.70 17.72
N ALA A 168 5.71 8.99 16.92
CA ALA A 168 5.53 10.24 16.18
C ALA A 168 6.69 10.58 15.25
N GLY A 169 7.14 9.64 14.43
CA GLY A 169 8.19 9.87 13.41
C GLY A 169 9.37 8.92 13.55
N VAL A 170 10.33 9.06 12.65
CA VAL A 170 11.48 8.15 12.54
C VAL A 170 12.63 8.63 13.44
N ASN A 171 12.88 7.86 14.50
CA ASN A 171 13.80 8.16 15.59
C ASN A 171 14.76 6.99 15.88
N ALA A 172 15.66 7.15 16.86
CA ALA A 172 16.79 6.21 17.08
C ALA A 172 16.33 4.78 17.42
N VAL A 173 15.13 4.67 17.98
CA VAL A 173 14.52 3.40 18.32
C VAL A 173 14.15 2.65 17.04
N ASP A 174 13.63 3.31 16.00
CA ASP A 174 13.24 2.67 14.74
C ASP A 174 14.42 1.98 14.04
N VAL A 175 15.57 2.65 14.01
CA VAL A 175 16.82 2.06 13.52
C VAL A 175 17.20 0.82 14.33
N SER A 176 17.05 0.88 15.65
CA SER A 176 17.34 -0.25 16.54
C SER A 176 16.37 -1.41 16.32
N LEU A 177 15.11 -1.12 15.95
CA LEU A 177 14.08 -2.10 15.62
C LEU A 177 14.34 -2.77 14.26
N VAL A 178 14.78 -2.01 13.25
CA VAL A 178 15.23 -2.58 11.96
C VAL A 178 16.44 -3.50 12.17
N LEU A 179 17.40 -3.10 13.01
CA LEU A 179 18.54 -3.95 13.38
C LEU A 179 18.09 -5.18 14.16
N ASN A 180 17.10 -5.05 15.06
CA ASN A 180 16.53 -6.19 15.76
C ASN A 180 15.92 -7.18 14.76
N ASP A 181 15.10 -6.72 13.82
CA ASP A 181 14.48 -7.57 12.80
C ASP A 181 15.53 -8.27 11.93
N ARG A 182 16.63 -7.58 11.58
CA ARG A 182 17.77 -8.17 10.87
C ARG A 182 18.47 -9.28 11.64
N PHE A 183 18.65 -9.11 12.95
CA PHE A 183 19.37 -10.08 13.80
C PHE A 183 18.43 -11.01 14.59
N SER A 184 17.11 -10.93 14.38
CA SER A 184 16.10 -11.70 15.11
C SER A 184 16.14 -13.17 14.67
N VAL A 185 16.95 -13.95 15.36
CA VAL A 185 17.05 -15.39 15.17
C VAL A 185 15.94 -16.07 15.97
N VAL A 186 14.93 -16.63 15.29
CA VAL A 186 13.96 -17.53 15.94
C VAL A 186 14.32 -18.95 15.54
N GLY A 187 14.86 -19.74 16.48
CA GLY A 187 15.00 -21.19 16.33
C GLY A 187 16.39 -21.80 16.04
N GLY A 188 17.46 -21.01 15.97
CA GLY A 188 18.83 -21.55 15.79
C GLY A 188 19.72 -20.65 14.93
N PRO A 189 21.06 -20.82 14.94
CA PRO A 189 22.04 -19.77 14.65
C PRO A 189 22.01 -19.11 13.25
N PHE A 190 21.11 -19.49 12.34
CA PHE A 190 21.07 -19.01 10.96
C PHE A 190 19.68 -18.81 10.34
N SER A 191 18.57 -18.85 11.09
CA SER A 191 17.22 -18.55 10.53
C SER A 191 16.63 -17.29 11.16
N ALA A 192 16.95 -16.13 10.57
CA ALA A 192 16.22 -14.91 10.89
C ALA A 192 14.76 -15.07 10.42
N SER A 193 13.80 -14.84 11.31
CA SER A 193 12.40 -14.76 10.89
C SER A 193 12.24 -13.49 10.08
N TYR A 194 12.10 -13.62 8.76
CA TYR A 194 11.88 -12.47 7.87
C TYR A 194 10.72 -11.62 8.38
N ARG A 195 10.91 -10.29 8.41
CA ARG A 195 9.91 -9.31 8.82
C ARG A 195 9.72 -8.32 7.68
N SER A 196 8.64 -8.44 6.92
CA SER A 196 8.42 -7.57 5.77
C SER A 196 8.50 -6.10 6.16
N ARG A 197 7.99 -5.69 7.34
CA ARG A 197 7.91 -4.29 7.76
C ARG A 197 9.23 -3.49 7.65
N SER A 198 10.39 -4.16 7.70
CA SER A 198 11.72 -3.55 7.65
C SER A 198 12.53 -3.90 6.40
N ASP A 199 11.96 -4.66 5.46
CA ASP A 199 12.56 -4.93 4.14
C ASP A 199 12.06 -3.84 3.16
N PHE A 200 12.69 -2.67 3.19
CA PHE A 200 12.21 -1.49 2.50
C PHE A 200 12.39 -1.57 0.98
N ASN A 201 13.31 -2.39 0.46
CA ASN A 201 13.48 -2.59 -0.98
C ASN A 201 12.73 -3.83 -1.51
N ASP A 202 12.13 -4.62 -0.62
CA ASP A 202 11.32 -5.81 -0.90
C ASP A 202 12.12 -6.93 -1.60
N ASP A 203 13.41 -7.05 -1.28
CA ASP A 203 14.33 -8.05 -1.84
C ASP A 203 14.26 -9.42 -1.14
N GLY A 204 13.41 -9.53 -0.10
CA GLY A 204 13.21 -10.75 0.67
C GLY A 204 14.17 -10.90 1.84
N PHE A 205 15.02 -9.90 2.11
CA PHE A 205 15.93 -9.87 3.25
C PHE A 205 15.84 -8.54 3.98
N VAL A 206 16.14 -8.53 5.28
CA VAL A 206 16.40 -7.28 6.02
C VAL A 206 17.92 -7.15 6.14
N ASN A 207 18.52 -6.29 5.32
CA ASN A 207 19.95 -6.27 5.07
C ASN A 207 20.52 -4.82 5.16
N PRO A 208 21.82 -4.57 4.87
CA PRO A 208 22.37 -3.21 4.93
C PRO A 208 21.69 -2.18 4.02
N VAL A 209 21.08 -2.62 2.90
CA VAL A 209 20.35 -1.74 1.98
C VAL A 209 19.11 -1.17 2.67
N ASP A 210 18.38 -1.97 3.43
CA ASP A 210 17.23 -1.52 4.21
C ASP A 210 17.64 -0.52 5.27
N LEU A 211 18.72 -0.83 6.01
CA LEU A 211 19.27 0.09 6.99
C LEU A 211 19.71 1.42 6.34
N SER A 212 20.32 1.38 5.16
CA SER A 212 20.70 2.61 4.45
C SER A 212 19.48 3.43 4.02
N THR A 213 18.38 2.76 3.67
CA THR A 213 17.10 3.40 3.32
C THR A 213 16.47 4.05 4.55
N GLU A 214 16.42 3.33 5.68
CA GLU A 214 15.97 3.85 6.98
C GLU A 214 16.77 5.09 7.42
N LEU A 215 18.10 5.04 7.30
CA LEU A 215 18.96 6.17 7.66
C LEU A 215 18.77 7.36 6.71
N ASN A 216 18.58 7.11 5.41
CA ASN A 216 18.27 8.16 4.45
C ASN A 216 16.99 8.90 4.85
N VAL A 217 15.96 8.16 5.25
CA VAL A 217 14.69 8.69 5.74
C VAL A 217 14.86 9.46 7.05
N ARG A 218 15.53 8.88 8.03
CA ARG A 218 15.80 9.53 9.31
C ARG A 218 16.46 10.90 9.15
N PHE A 219 17.43 11.00 8.25
CA PHE A 219 18.22 12.21 8.04
C PHE A 219 17.64 13.14 6.96
N SER A 220 16.48 12.81 6.35
CA SER A 220 15.85 13.59 5.28
C SER A 220 15.14 14.87 5.76
N ASN A 221 15.02 15.07 7.09
CA ASN A 221 14.16 16.08 7.72
C ASN A 221 12.66 15.97 7.33
N ALA A 222 12.27 14.91 6.60
CA ALA A 222 10.91 14.66 6.14
C ALA A 222 10.12 13.73 7.07
N SER A 223 10.76 13.15 8.09
CA SER A 223 10.18 12.08 8.91
C SER A 223 10.15 12.40 10.40
N LEU A 224 9.70 13.62 10.71
CA LEU A 224 9.68 14.18 12.07
C LEU A 224 8.39 13.89 12.85
N ASN A 225 7.29 13.66 12.13
CA ASN A 225 5.97 13.50 12.73
C ASN A 225 5.24 12.34 12.05
N SER A 226 4.71 11.42 12.83
CA SER A 226 3.65 10.50 12.42
C SER A 226 2.41 10.75 13.28
N CYS A 227 1.28 10.12 12.97
CA CYS A 227 0.08 10.28 13.78
C CYS A 227 0.30 9.81 15.21
N ALA A 228 0.03 10.70 16.18
CA ALA A 228 -0.08 10.35 17.59
C ALA A 228 -1.21 9.33 17.79
N ALA A 229 -1.11 8.48 18.82
CA ALA A 229 -2.02 7.34 19.05
C ALA A 229 -3.53 7.63 19.00
N LEU A 230 -3.97 8.88 19.24
CA LEU A 230 -5.38 9.29 19.20
C LEU A 230 -5.88 9.69 17.80
N SER A 231 -5.01 9.95 16.83
CA SER A 231 -5.36 10.29 15.45
C SER A 231 -5.13 9.14 14.48
N VAL A 232 -5.20 7.90 14.97
CA VAL A 232 -4.89 6.70 14.21
C VAL A 232 -6.15 5.90 13.95
N CYS A 233 -6.25 5.28 12.78
CA CYS A 233 -7.23 4.22 12.55
C CYS A 233 -6.85 3.01 13.42
N ALA A 234 -7.40 2.95 14.65
CA ALA A 234 -7.26 1.82 15.55
C ALA A 234 -7.74 0.52 14.87
N PRO A 235 -7.26 -0.68 15.26
CA PRO A 235 -7.80 -1.94 14.74
C PRO A 235 -9.32 -2.02 14.86
#